data_AF-A0A356J5B2-F1
#
_entry.id   AF-A0A356J5B2-F1
#
_cell.length_a   1.000
_cell.length_b   1.000
_cell.length_c   1.000
_cell.angle_alpha   90.00
_cell.angle_beta   90.00
_cell.angle_gamma   90.00
#
_symmetry.space_group_name_H-M   'P 1'
#
loop_
_entity.id
_entity.type
_entity.pdbx_description
1 polymer ?
#
loop_
_entity_poly.entity_id
_entity_poly.type
_entity_poly.pdbx_seq_one_letter_code
_entity_poly.pdbx_strand_id
1 'polypeptide(L)'
;DRLAAFGGAIALNRDCDLETAKLIAQNYAEVVVAPDFAPGVMDVFAAKKNLRVFRIRNMARLTDFVARQVVDFKSLIDGGVVVQTSFCAHARKPGDFMPAYCHRKMTDPATGAVSYKDYQIKRLPTAKEYEDLVFGWLVEAGVTSNSVLYVKDGATVGIGTGEQDRVGVAEIARDKAYTKHADWIAWETYGKPYNDLRLAFGEAEGAKKQAEIMERTRAEKGGLPGCAMVSDAFFPFRDGAEVGIREGITSIVQPGGAIRDWDVIDCCNAANVAMVFTGQRSFRH
;
A
#
# COMPACT_ATOMS: atom_id res chain seq x y z
N ASP A 1 0.41 -7.65 8.12
CA ASP A 1 0.77 -8.98 7.58
C ASP A 1 1.61 -9.68 8.61
N ARG A 2 1.05 -10.61 9.39
CA ARG A 2 1.80 -11.22 10.50
C ARG A 2 2.82 -12.24 10.00
N LEU A 3 2.52 -12.90 8.88
CA LEU A 3 3.41 -13.88 8.25
C LEU A 3 4.60 -13.17 7.60
N ALA A 4 4.36 -12.14 6.78
CA ALA A 4 5.45 -11.42 6.12
C ALA A 4 6.24 -10.51 7.06
N ALA A 5 5.65 -10.07 8.19
CA ALA A 5 6.37 -9.30 9.21
C ALA A 5 7.30 -10.15 10.06
N PHE A 6 7.20 -11.48 10.00
CA PHE A 6 8.09 -12.38 10.73
C PHE A 6 9.52 -12.22 10.23
N GLY A 7 10.42 -11.78 11.10
CA GLY A 7 11.81 -11.48 10.73
C GLY A 7 11.97 -10.15 9.99
N GLY A 8 10.96 -9.28 10.06
CA GLY A 8 11.03 -7.93 9.51
C GLY A 8 11.84 -6.95 10.36
N ALA A 9 12.04 -5.76 9.81
CA ALA A 9 12.57 -4.60 10.51
C ALA A 9 11.43 -3.66 10.94
N ILE A 10 11.44 -3.23 12.20
CA ILE A 10 10.46 -2.29 12.75
C ILE A 10 11.15 -0.94 12.91
N ALA A 11 10.61 0.08 12.23
CA ALA A 11 11.08 1.45 12.34
C ALA A 11 10.03 2.32 13.03
N LEU A 12 10.43 3.02 14.08
CA LEU A 12 9.61 3.97 14.81
C LEU A 12 10.05 5.39 14.46
N ASN A 13 9.09 6.26 14.14
CA ASN A 13 9.36 7.69 13.90
C ASN A 13 9.36 8.53 15.18
N ARG A 14 9.16 7.90 16.34
CA ARG A 14 9.19 8.48 17.69
C ARG A 14 9.96 7.55 18.63
N ASP A 15 10.35 8.08 19.77
CA ASP A 15 11.02 7.29 20.81
C ASP A 15 10.17 6.07 21.20
N CYS A 16 10.84 4.94 21.39
CA CYS A 16 10.19 3.72 21.80
C CYS A 16 9.92 3.75 23.30
N ASP A 17 8.65 3.71 23.69
CA ASP A 17 8.24 3.55 25.09
C ASP A 17 8.15 2.07 25.50
N LEU A 18 7.96 1.83 26.80
CA LEU A 18 7.94 0.48 27.36
C LEU A 18 6.75 -0.36 26.86
N GLU A 19 5.58 0.26 26.64
CA GLU A 19 4.39 -0.46 26.17
C GLU A 19 4.54 -0.89 24.71
N THR A 20 5.05 0.00 23.86
CA THR A 20 5.42 -0.30 22.47
C THR A 20 6.48 -1.41 22.42
N ALA A 21 7.50 -1.34 23.28
CA ALA A 21 8.54 -2.37 23.36
C ALA A 21 7.97 -3.75 23.73
N LYS A 22 7.03 -3.81 24.69
CA LYS A 22 6.34 -5.05 25.07
C LYS A 22 5.55 -5.63 23.90
N LEU A 23 4.82 -4.79 23.14
CA LEU A 23 4.07 -5.23 21.96
C LEU A 23 5.00 -5.74 20.85
N ILE A 24 6.09 -5.04 20.59
CA ILE A 24 7.12 -5.48 19.64
C ILE A 24 7.67 -6.86 20.06
N ALA A 25 7.98 -7.03 21.35
CA ALA A 25 8.53 -8.26 21.89
C ALA A 25 7.54 -9.45 21.87
N GLN A 26 6.25 -9.25 21.60
CA GLN A 26 5.31 -10.37 21.39
C GLN A 26 5.55 -11.08 20.06
N ASN A 27 6.19 -10.42 19.10
CA ASN A 27 6.47 -10.96 17.78
C ASN A 27 7.98 -11.14 17.56
N TYR A 28 8.35 -11.96 16.58
CA TYR A 28 9.74 -12.06 16.15
C TYR A 28 10.06 -10.96 15.14
N ALA A 29 10.96 -10.05 15.53
CA ALA A 29 11.53 -9.03 14.67
C ALA A 29 13.05 -9.18 14.63
N GLU A 30 13.63 -8.89 13.48
CA GLU A 30 15.07 -8.98 13.26
C GLU A 30 15.81 -7.71 13.66
N VAL A 31 15.13 -6.57 13.48
CA VAL A 31 15.66 -5.23 13.72
C VAL A 31 14.56 -4.37 14.33
N VAL A 32 14.91 -3.58 15.36
CA VAL A 32 14.11 -2.45 15.83
C VAL A 32 14.97 -1.20 15.76
N VAL A 33 14.44 -0.15 15.14
CA VAL A 33 15.10 1.15 15.03
C VAL A 33 14.17 2.27 15.48
N ALA A 34 14.69 3.17 16.31
CA ALA A 34 13.97 4.33 16.84
C ALA A 34 14.91 5.54 17.05
N PRO A 35 14.39 6.77 17.22
CA PRO A 35 15.20 7.93 17.55
C PRO A 35 15.88 7.80 18.92
N ASP A 36 15.13 7.35 19.93
CA ASP A 36 15.64 6.91 21.24
C ASP A 36 14.74 5.84 21.88
N PHE A 37 15.16 5.33 23.04
CA PHE A 37 14.45 4.29 23.80
C PHE A 37 14.31 4.70 25.27
N ALA A 38 13.10 4.59 25.82
CA ALA A 38 12.82 4.92 27.21
C ALA A 38 13.52 3.94 28.19
N PRO A 39 13.70 4.33 29.47
CA PRO A 39 14.20 3.43 30.51
C PRO A 39 13.39 2.12 30.58
N GLY A 40 14.07 0.98 30.76
CA GLY A 40 13.45 -0.35 30.82
C GLY A 40 13.17 -1.02 29.47
N VAL A 41 13.23 -0.28 28.35
CA VAL A 41 13.00 -0.86 27.02
C VAL A 41 14.10 -1.86 26.64
N MET A 42 15.35 -1.56 26.97
CA MET A 42 16.45 -2.48 26.69
C MET A 42 16.35 -3.78 27.49
N ASP A 43 15.76 -3.78 28.68
CA ASP A 43 15.56 -5.00 29.47
C ASP A 43 14.55 -5.93 28.77
N VAL A 44 13.50 -5.37 28.18
CA VAL A 44 12.51 -6.10 27.38
C VAL A 44 13.16 -6.68 26.11
N PHE A 45 13.95 -5.89 25.40
CA PHE A 45 14.60 -6.32 24.16
C PHE A 45 15.77 -7.29 24.39
N ALA A 46 16.51 -7.17 25.50
CA ALA A 46 17.60 -8.08 25.85
C ALA A 46 17.12 -9.53 26.08
N ALA A 47 15.84 -9.72 26.41
CA ALA A 47 15.23 -11.05 26.48
C ALA A 47 15.12 -11.74 25.10
N LYS A 48 15.34 -11.03 23.99
CA LYS A 48 15.27 -11.56 22.62
C LYS A 48 16.68 -11.83 22.08
N LYS A 49 17.01 -13.12 21.89
CA LYS A 49 18.38 -13.58 21.55
C LYS A 49 19.01 -12.95 20.30
N ASN A 50 18.22 -12.65 19.27
CA ASN A 50 18.73 -12.22 17.96
C ASN A 50 18.15 -10.87 17.48
N LEU A 51 17.64 -10.06 18.41
CA LEU A 51 17.08 -8.75 18.06
C LEU A 51 18.19 -7.70 17.96
N ARG A 52 18.36 -7.10 16.78
CA ARG A 52 19.27 -5.95 16.60
C ARG A 52 18.52 -4.65 16.91
N VAL A 53 19.05 -3.86 17.83
CA VAL A 53 18.44 -2.59 18.23
C VAL A 53 19.33 -1.44 17.80
N PHE A 54 18.81 -0.55 16.94
CA PHE A 54 19.53 0.64 16.47
C PHE A 54 18.89 1.90 17.02
N ARG A 55 19.73 2.80 17.53
CA ARG A 55 19.33 4.16 17.87
C ARG A 55 19.83 5.12 16.81
N ILE A 56 18.90 5.78 16.10
CA ILE A 56 19.22 6.78 15.09
C ILE A 56 18.51 8.08 15.44
N ARG A 57 19.17 8.94 16.23
CA ARG A 57 18.58 10.21 16.74
C ARG A 57 18.01 11.11 15.64
N ASN A 58 18.62 11.12 14.45
CA ASN A 58 18.15 11.93 13.33
C ASN A 58 16.77 11.49 12.80
N MET A 59 16.26 10.31 13.17
CA MET A 59 14.90 9.90 12.83
C MET A 59 13.83 10.79 13.48
N ALA A 60 14.14 11.46 14.60
CA ALA A 60 13.26 12.46 15.21
C ALA A 60 13.01 13.68 14.28
N ARG A 61 13.81 13.82 13.22
CA ARG A 61 13.79 14.95 12.29
C ARG A 61 13.46 14.53 10.86
N LEU A 62 12.83 13.36 10.65
CA LEU A 62 12.47 12.88 9.31
C LEU A 62 11.67 13.89 8.48
N THR A 63 10.84 14.70 9.14
CA THR A 63 10.08 15.79 8.52
C THR A 63 10.97 16.88 7.90
N ASP A 64 12.19 17.10 8.42
CA ASP A 64 13.14 18.05 7.85
C ASP A 64 13.68 17.56 6.49
N PHE A 65 13.66 16.24 6.27
CA PHE A 65 14.25 15.57 5.11
C PHE A 65 13.23 15.15 4.05
N VAL A 66 11.95 14.94 4.43
CA VAL A 66 10.92 14.39 3.53
C VAL A 66 10.70 15.20 2.24
N ALA A 67 11.02 16.49 2.26
CA ALA A 67 10.88 17.40 1.12
C ALA A 67 12.17 17.59 0.29
N ARG A 68 13.30 17.01 0.74
CA ARG A 68 14.61 17.29 0.17
C ARG A 68 14.96 16.22 -0.85
N GLN A 69 15.34 16.69 -2.03
CA GLN A 69 15.98 15.83 -3.01
C GLN A 69 17.47 15.73 -2.70
N VAL A 70 18.03 14.54 -2.92
CA VAL A 70 19.47 14.27 -2.80
C VAL A 70 19.99 13.69 -4.11
N VAL A 71 21.31 13.73 -4.29
CA VAL A 71 21.95 12.97 -5.36
C VAL A 71 21.97 11.49 -4.95
N ASP A 72 21.39 10.65 -5.78
CA ASP A 72 21.29 9.20 -5.60
C ASP A 72 22.21 8.49 -6.60
N PHE A 73 22.92 7.47 -6.12
CA PHE A 73 23.94 6.74 -6.86
C PHE A 73 23.62 5.25 -6.88
N LYS A 74 23.58 4.64 -8.06
CA LYS A 74 23.43 3.18 -8.23
C LYS A 74 24.60 2.63 -9.02
N SER A 75 25.38 1.74 -8.39
CA SER A 75 26.46 1.02 -9.06
C SER A 75 25.91 -0.10 -9.94
N LEU A 76 26.40 -0.19 -11.16
CA LEU A 76 26.11 -1.26 -12.11
C LEU A 76 27.16 -2.37 -12.00
N ILE A 77 26.81 -3.56 -12.50
CA ILE A 77 27.67 -4.76 -12.41
C ILE A 77 29.00 -4.61 -13.17
N ASP A 78 29.04 -3.74 -14.18
CA ASP A 78 30.24 -3.41 -14.96
C ASP A 78 31.11 -2.32 -14.30
N GLY A 79 30.73 -1.85 -13.11
CA GLY A 79 31.42 -0.78 -12.39
C GLY A 79 30.98 0.63 -12.80
N GLY A 80 30.04 0.77 -13.75
CA GLY A 80 29.41 2.05 -14.06
C GLY A 80 28.61 2.60 -12.87
N VAL A 81 28.40 3.92 -12.83
CA VAL A 81 27.58 4.58 -11.80
C VAL A 81 26.48 5.37 -12.48
N VAL A 82 25.24 5.04 -12.16
CA VAL A 82 24.07 5.87 -12.50
C VAL A 82 23.92 6.92 -11.41
N VAL A 83 23.86 8.19 -11.82
CA VAL A 83 23.64 9.33 -10.93
C VAL A 83 22.29 9.94 -11.28
N GLN A 84 21.43 10.13 -10.28
CA GLN A 84 20.12 10.72 -10.46
C GLN A 84 19.75 11.60 -9.27
N THR A 85 18.67 12.37 -9.41
CA THR A 85 18.04 13.05 -8.29
C THR A 85 17.05 12.11 -7.63
N SER A 86 17.08 12.00 -6.29
CA SER A 86 16.17 11.12 -5.56
C SER A 86 14.70 11.49 -5.78
N PHE A 87 13.84 10.48 -5.77
CA PHE A 87 12.40 10.69 -5.77
C PHE A 87 11.97 11.46 -4.51
N CYS A 88 11.06 12.42 -4.68
CA CYS A 88 10.38 13.12 -3.59
C CYS A 88 8.91 13.28 -3.99
N ALA A 89 7.99 12.75 -3.18
CA ALA A 89 6.57 12.87 -3.43
C ALA A 89 6.14 14.34 -3.35
N HIS A 90 5.57 14.85 -4.44
CA HIS A 90 5.05 16.23 -4.46
C HIS A 90 3.72 16.31 -3.69
N ALA A 91 2.82 15.36 -3.95
CA ALA A 91 1.55 15.27 -3.25
C ALA A 91 1.71 14.73 -1.83
N ARG A 92 1.50 15.58 -0.83
CA ARG A 92 1.71 15.26 0.60
C ARG A 92 0.57 15.71 1.51
N LYS A 93 -0.39 16.46 0.97
CA LYS A 93 -1.62 16.88 1.63
C LYS A 93 -2.79 16.83 0.63
N PRO A 94 -4.05 16.82 1.10
CA PRO A 94 -5.23 16.67 0.24
C PRO A 94 -5.27 17.64 -0.95
N GLY A 95 -4.87 18.90 -0.75
CA GLY A 95 -4.88 19.94 -1.78
C GLY A 95 -3.78 19.83 -2.85
N ASP A 96 -2.83 18.90 -2.70
CA ASP A 96 -1.78 18.69 -3.71
C ASP A 96 -2.24 17.72 -4.82
N PHE A 97 -3.32 16.97 -4.61
CA PHE A 97 -3.87 16.07 -5.62
C PHE A 97 -4.77 16.82 -6.59
N MET A 98 -4.76 16.39 -7.84
CA MET A 98 -5.61 16.93 -8.90
C MET A 98 -6.86 16.03 -9.05
N PRO A 99 -8.07 16.58 -9.23
CA PRO A 99 -9.19 15.79 -9.72
C PRO A 99 -8.80 15.04 -10.99
N ALA A 100 -9.16 13.75 -11.09
CA ALA A 100 -8.85 12.98 -12.30
C ALA A 100 -9.57 13.58 -13.51
N TYR A 101 -8.79 13.93 -14.53
CA TYR A 101 -9.23 14.63 -15.73
C TYR A 101 -8.37 14.25 -16.93
N CYS A 102 -8.98 14.11 -18.11
CA CYS A 102 -8.23 13.98 -19.35
C CYS A 102 -9.01 14.50 -20.57
N HIS A 103 -8.26 14.91 -21.59
CA HIS A 103 -8.78 15.26 -22.91
C HIS A 103 -8.56 14.09 -23.89
N ARG A 104 -9.64 13.50 -24.37
CA ARG A 104 -9.56 12.43 -25.37
C ARG A 104 -9.65 13.01 -26.78
N LYS A 105 -8.62 12.80 -27.58
CA LYS A 105 -8.67 12.99 -29.03
C LYS A 105 -9.44 11.82 -29.66
N MET A 106 -10.47 12.12 -30.43
CA MET A 106 -11.25 11.16 -31.22
C MET A 106 -11.04 11.49 -32.70
N THR A 107 -10.84 10.45 -33.51
CA THR A 107 -10.71 10.60 -34.96
C THR A 107 -11.79 9.76 -35.61
N ASP A 108 -12.63 10.38 -36.42
CA ASP A 108 -13.63 9.67 -37.21
C ASP A 108 -12.91 8.80 -38.26
N PRO A 109 -13.07 7.47 -38.23
CA PRO A 109 -12.39 6.57 -39.16
C PRO A 109 -12.86 6.72 -40.62
N ALA A 110 -14.05 7.27 -40.86
CA ALA A 110 -14.59 7.48 -42.21
C ALA A 110 -14.15 8.83 -42.82
N THR A 111 -14.11 9.90 -42.02
CA THR A 111 -13.85 11.26 -42.51
C THR A 111 -12.46 11.79 -42.15
N GLY A 112 -11.76 11.15 -41.21
CA GLY A 112 -10.52 11.67 -40.62
C GLY A 112 -10.73 12.89 -39.72
N ALA A 113 -11.96 13.33 -39.51
CA ALA A 113 -12.26 14.49 -38.68
C ALA A 113 -11.83 14.26 -37.22
N VAL A 114 -11.14 15.24 -36.65
CA VAL A 114 -10.67 15.21 -35.26
C VAL A 114 -11.64 15.98 -34.38
N SER A 115 -12.08 15.35 -33.30
CA SER A 115 -12.82 15.99 -32.21
C SER A 115 -12.17 15.69 -30.87
N TYR A 116 -12.50 16.50 -29.87
CA TYR A 116 -11.99 16.34 -28.51
C TYR A 116 -13.16 16.19 -27.55
N LYS A 117 -12.99 15.31 -26.57
CA LYS A 117 -13.96 15.12 -25.49
C LYS A 117 -13.25 15.11 -24.15
N ASP A 118 -13.78 15.89 -23.23
CA ASP A 118 -13.29 15.99 -21.87
C ASP A 118 -13.93 14.92 -20.98
N TYR A 119 -13.12 14.35 -20.10
CA TYR A 119 -13.54 13.39 -19.10
C TYR A 119 -13.06 13.86 -17.73
N GLN A 120 -13.97 13.90 -16.77
CA GLN A 120 -13.69 14.36 -15.41
C GLN A 120 -14.35 13.41 -14.41
N ILE A 121 -13.68 13.21 -13.27
CA ILE A 121 -14.27 12.52 -12.14
C ILE A 121 -15.44 13.32 -11.54
N LYS A 122 -16.53 12.63 -11.18
CA LYS A 122 -17.75 13.23 -10.64
C LYS A 122 -17.73 13.37 -9.11
N ARG A 123 -16.95 12.52 -8.44
CA ARG A 123 -16.86 12.48 -6.97
C ARG A 123 -15.41 12.69 -6.55
N LEU A 124 -15.18 13.68 -5.68
CA LEU A 124 -13.88 13.84 -5.03
C LEU A 124 -13.82 12.99 -3.76
N PRO A 125 -12.60 12.66 -3.28
CA PRO A 125 -12.44 11.99 -2.00
C PRO A 125 -13.01 12.80 -0.84
N THR A 126 -13.55 12.10 0.16
CA THR A 126 -13.89 12.68 1.47
C THR A 126 -12.61 13.01 2.25
N ALA A 127 -12.73 13.74 3.38
CA ALA A 127 -11.57 14.05 4.23
C ALA A 127 -10.81 12.78 4.68
N LYS A 128 -11.54 11.76 5.14
CA LYS A 128 -10.98 10.46 5.54
C LYS A 128 -10.31 9.74 4.37
N GLU A 129 -10.94 9.73 3.19
CA GLU A 129 -10.33 9.12 2.01
C GLU A 129 -9.06 9.85 1.60
N TYR A 130 -9.02 11.18 1.69
CA TYR A 130 -7.79 11.91 1.44
C TYR A 130 -6.67 11.57 2.44
N GLU A 131 -6.98 11.36 3.72
CA GLU A 131 -5.99 10.89 4.70
C GLU A 131 -5.37 9.55 4.28
N ASP A 132 -6.21 8.59 3.87
CA ASP A 132 -5.77 7.29 3.39
C ASP A 132 -4.97 7.38 2.06
N LEU A 133 -5.40 8.24 1.13
CA LEU A 133 -4.69 8.46 -0.14
C LEU A 133 -3.33 9.14 0.07
N VAL A 134 -3.22 10.13 0.96
CA VAL A 134 -1.94 10.75 1.34
C VAL A 134 -1.03 9.69 1.96
N PHE A 135 -1.52 8.97 2.97
CA PHE A 135 -0.75 7.95 3.65
C PHE A 135 -0.24 6.90 2.66
N GLY A 136 -1.14 6.36 1.85
CA GLY A 136 -0.80 5.30 0.90
C GLY A 136 0.14 5.76 -0.20
N TRP A 137 0.00 6.98 -0.71
CA TRP A 137 0.94 7.54 -1.70
C TRP A 137 2.36 7.72 -1.12
N LEU A 138 2.47 8.13 0.14
CA LEU A 138 3.76 8.25 0.82
C LEU A 138 4.40 6.87 1.09
N VAL A 139 3.58 5.86 1.41
CA VAL A 139 4.06 4.47 1.52
C VAL A 139 4.52 3.95 0.16
N GLU A 140 3.76 4.20 -0.91
CA GLU A 140 4.05 3.72 -2.26
C GLU A 140 5.42 4.18 -2.77
N ALA A 141 5.83 5.40 -2.43
CA ALA A 141 7.16 5.92 -2.76
C ALA A 141 8.34 5.08 -2.21
N GLY A 142 8.08 4.25 -1.20
CA GLY A 142 9.03 3.33 -0.60
C GLY A 142 8.91 1.88 -1.09
N VAL A 143 7.88 1.53 -1.87
CA VAL A 143 7.63 0.17 -2.35
C VAL A 143 8.33 -0.04 -3.70
N THR A 144 8.84 -1.25 -3.94
CA THR A 144 9.47 -1.62 -5.22
C THR A 144 8.42 -1.76 -6.32
N SER A 145 8.71 -1.19 -7.48
CA SER A 145 7.81 -1.22 -8.63
C SER A 145 7.86 -2.55 -9.39
N ASN A 146 6.81 -2.89 -10.14
CA ASN A 146 5.49 -2.24 -10.16
C ASN A 146 4.73 -2.56 -8.87
N SER A 147 3.98 -1.60 -8.32
CA SER A 147 3.20 -1.78 -7.10
C SER A 147 1.78 -1.21 -7.13
N VAL A 148 0.93 -1.80 -6.28
CA VAL A 148 -0.42 -1.32 -5.93
C VAL A 148 -0.66 -1.60 -4.45
N LEU A 149 -1.23 -0.65 -3.72
CA LEU A 149 -1.67 -0.83 -2.34
C LEU A 149 -3.16 -0.64 -2.17
N TYR A 150 -3.67 -1.28 -1.11
CA TYR A 150 -4.94 -0.93 -0.49
C TYR A 150 -4.66 -0.38 0.92
N VAL A 151 -5.27 0.75 1.24
CA VAL A 151 -5.09 1.46 2.51
C VAL A 151 -6.45 1.75 3.13
N LYS A 152 -6.54 1.64 4.45
CA LYS A 152 -7.72 2.01 5.21
C LYS A 152 -7.32 2.41 6.62
N ASP A 153 -7.91 3.50 7.12
CA ASP A 153 -7.69 3.98 8.49
C ASP A 153 -6.19 4.22 8.82
N GLY A 154 -5.43 4.77 7.86
CA GLY A 154 -4.01 5.05 8.01
C GLY A 154 -3.12 3.80 8.10
N ALA A 155 -3.59 2.65 7.62
CA ALA A 155 -2.85 1.40 7.59
C ALA A 155 -2.95 0.70 6.23
N THR A 156 -1.88 0.02 5.82
CA THR A 156 -1.90 -0.81 4.61
C THR A 156 -2.65 -2.12 4.85
N VAL A 157 -3.66 -2.39 4.04
CA VAL A 157 -4.43 -3.64 4.02
C VAL A 157 -3.75 -4.65 3.10
N GLY A 158 -3.44 -4.25 1.87
CA GLY A 158 -2.81 -5.09 0.83
C GLY A 158 -1.65 -4.35 0.17
N ILE A 159 -0.57 -5.06 -0.17
CA ILE A 159 0.56 -4.50 -0.95
C ILE A 159 0.99 -5.53 -1.99
N GLY A 160 0.71 -5.24 -3.25
CA GLY A 160 1.26 -5.95 -4.41
C GLY A 160 2.50 -5.23 -4.90
N THR A 161 3.55 -5.99 -5.22
CA THR A 161 4.85 -5.45 -5.68
C THR A 161 5.56 -6.51 -6.52
N GLY A 162 6.39 -6.07 -7.47
CA GLY A 162 7.34 -6.91 -8.20
C GLY A 162 6.78 -7.65 -9.42
N GLU A 163 5.55 -7.34 -9.84
CA GLU A 163 4.91 -7.94 -11.02
C GLU A 163 5.14 -7.11 -12.28
N GLN A 164 5.10 -7.71 -13.47
CA GLN A 164 5.33 -6.97 -14.72
C GLN A 164 4.06 -6.29 -15.26
N ASP A 165 2.90 -6.88 -15.00
CA ASP A 165 1.59 -6.37 -15.40
C ASP A 165 0.86 -5.66 -14.25
N ARG A 166 0.08 -4.63 -14.61
CA ARG A 166 -0.58 -3.74 -13.66
C ARG A 166 -1.88 -4.31 -13.09
N VAL A 167 -2.57 -5.17 -13.84
CA VAL A 167 -3.72 -5.92 -13.32
C VAL A 167 -3.22 -6.99 -12.35
N GLY A 168 -2.18 -7.73 -12.75
CA GLY A 168 -1.56 -8.76 -11.91
C GLY A 168 -1.10 -8.23 -10.56
N VAL A 169 -0.45 -7.06 -10.51
CA VAL A 169 -0.04 -6.48 -9.20
C VAL A 169 -1.23 -6.06 -8.33
N ALA A 170 -2.31 -5.56 -8.93
CA ALA A 170 -3.53 -5.21 -8.21
C ALA A 170 -4.23 -6.46 -7.63
N GLU A 171 -4.21 -7.56 -8.37
CA GLU A 171 -4.72 -8.87 -7.92
C GLU A 171 -3.87 -9.44 -6.79
N ILE A 172 -2.54 -9.37 -6.89
CA ILE A 172 -1.64 -9.77 -5.80
C ILE A 172 -1.92 -8.95 -4.54
N ALA A 173 -2.13 -7.64 -4.67
CA ALA A 173 -2.48 -6.79 -3.54
C ALA A 173 -3.81 -7.21 -2.89
N ARG A 174 -4.82 -7.55 -3.71
CA ARG A 174 -6.14 -8.03 -3.27
C ARG A 174 -6.00 -9.37 -2.55
N ASP A 175 -5.33 -10.34 -3.17
CA ASP A 175 -5.21 -11.69 -2.63
C ASP A 175 -4.47 -11.70 -1.30
N LYS A 176 -3.44 -10.85 -1.17
CA LYS A 176 -2.78 -10.60 0.11
C LYS A 176 -3.72 -10.00 1.15
N ALA A 177 -4.63 -9.11 0.79
CA ALA A 177 -5.63 -8.60 1.74
C ALA A 177 -6.51 -9.74 2.27
N TYR A 178 -6.97 -10.65 1.40
CA TYR A 178 -7.73 -11.83 1.81
C TYR A 178 -6.96 -12.75 2.75
N THR A 179 -5.71 -13.09 2.41
CA THR A 179 -4.87 -13.94 3.28
C THR A 179 -4.65 -13.31 4.65
N LYS A 180 -4.37 -11.99 4.70
CA LYS A 180 -4.16 -11.28 5.96
C LYS A 180 -5.43 -11.20 6.79
N HIS A 181 -6.57 -10.97 6.14
CA HIS A 181 -7.86 -10.86 6.80
C HIS A 181 -8.28 -12.20 7.43
N ALA A 182 -8.09 -13.31 6.71
CA ALA A 182 -8.30 -14.65 7.24
C ALA A 182 -7.41 -14.93 8.47
N ASP A 183 -6.14 -14.54 8.40
CA ASP A 183 -5.20 -14.69 9.52
C ASP A 183 -5.57 -13.82 10.73
N TRP A 184 -6.07 -12.61 10.50
CA TRP A 184 -6.62 -11.76 11.57
C TRP A 184 -7.84 -12.39 12.24
N ILE A 185 -8.82 -12.87 11.48
CA ILE A 185 -10.00 -13.54 12.04
C ILE A 185 -9.59 -14.77 12.86
N ALA A 186 -8.65 -15.58 12.34
CA ALA A 186 -8.13 -16.74 13.06
C ALA A 186 -7.50 -16.34 14.40
N TRP A 187 -6.70 -15.28 14.40
CA TRP A 187 -6.02 -14.80 15.59
C TRP A 187 -6.98 -14.23 16.63
N GLU A 188 -7.94 -13.39 16.23
CA GLU A 188 -8.93 -12.81 17.15
C GLU A 188 -9.84 -13.88 17.75
N THR A 189 -10.23 -14.88 16.95
CA THR A 189 -11.19 -15.91 17.38
C THR A 189 -10.52 -17.00 18.21
N TYR A 190 -9.29 -17.40 17.85
CA TYR A 190 -8.65 -18.61 18.39
C TYR A 190 -7.27 -18.37 19.02
N GLY A 191 -6.69 -17.17 18.89
CA GLY A 191 -5.32 -16.88 19.35
C GLY A 191 -4.25 -17.69 18.61
N LYS A 192 -4.55 -18.15 17.39
CA LYS A 192 -3.66 -18.99 16.56
C LYS A 192 -3.60 -18.45 15.11
N PRO A 193 -2.44 -18.55 14.43
CA PRO A 193 -2.37 -18.24 13.01
C PRO A 193 -3.29 -19.13 12.17
N TYR A 194 -3.79 -18.60 11.06
CA TYR A 194 -4.72 -19.34 10.19
C TYR A 194 -4.12 -20.67 9.69
N ASN A 195 -2.84 -20.66 9.31
CA ASN A 195 -2.14 -21.86 8.83
C ASN A 195 -1.90 -22.90 9.93
N ASP A 196 -1.88 -22.48 11.20
CA ASP A 196 -1.61 -23.35 12.34
C ASP A 196 -2.88 -23.98 12.92
N LEU A 197 -4.07 -23.65 12.41
CA LEU A 197 -5.33 -24.15 12.96
C LEU A 197 -5.44 -25.69 12.89
N ARG A 198 -4.94 -26.33 11.82
CA ARG A 198 -4.91 -27.80 11.72
C ARG A 198 -3.94 -28.43 12.71
N LEU A 199 -2.81 -27.77 12.95
CA LEU A 199 -1.86 -28.20 13.95
C LEU A 199 -2.43 -28.03 15.37
N ALA A 200 -3.16 -26.95 15.63
CA ALA A 200 -3.70 -26.61 16.95
C ALA A 200 -4.95 -27.41 17.33
N PHE A 201 -5.82 -27.75 16.37
CA PHE A 201 -7.12 -28.37 16.61
C PHE A 201 -7.29 -29.75 15.95
N GLY A 202 -6.25 -30.26 15.27
CA GLY A 202 -6.31 -31.50 14.49
C GLY A 202 -6.86 -31.29 13.07
N GLU A 203 -6.62 -32.25 12.17
CA GLU A 203 -6.87 -32.08 10.73
C GLU A 203 -8.33 -31.76 10.41
N ALA A 204 -9.27 -32.56 10.92
CA ALA A 204 -10.70 -32.41 10.61
C ALA A 204 -11.30 -31.11 11.18
N GLU A 205 -11.06 -30.82 12.46
CA GLU A 205 -11.61 -29.63 13.10
C GLU A 205 -10.92 -28.35 12.60
N GLY A 206 -9.59 -28.37 12.45
CA GLY A 206 -8.84 -27.25 11.91
C GLY A 206 -9.21 -26.92 10.47
N ALA A 207 -9.43 -27.93 9.61
CA ALA A 207 -9.93 -27.70 8.24
C ALA A 207 -11.33 -27.07 8.23
N LYS A 208 -12.22 -27.49 9.13
CA LYS A 208 -13.55 -26.88 9.29
C LYS A 208 -13.44 -25.41 9.69
N LYS A 209 -12.65 -25.09 10.72
CA LYS A 209 -12.42 -23.70 11.16
C LYS A 209 -11.81 -22.83 10.05
N GLN A 210 -10.84 -23.38 9.31
CA GLN A 210 -10.25 -22.71 8.15
C GLN A 210 -11.28 -22.40 7.06
N ALA A 211 -12.21 -23.32 6.79
CA ALA A 211 -13.28 -23.11 5.81
C ALA A 211 -14.26 -22.02 6.27
N GLU A 212 -14.70 -22.06 7.53
CA GLU A 212 -15.58 -21.04 8.12
C GLU A 212 -14.95 -19.64 8.09
N ILE A 213 -13.66 -19.54 8.43
CA ILE A 213 -12.91 -18.27 8.34
C ILE A 213 -12.82 -17.77 6.90
N MET A 214 -12.58 -18.66 5.94
CA MET A 214 -12.49 -18.25 4.53
C MET A 214 -13.84 -17.84 3.95
N GLU A 215 -14.93 -18.48 4.37
CA GLU A 215 -16.28 -18.06 4.02
C GLU A 215 -16.55 -16.64 4.54
N ARG A 216 -16.25 -16.37 5.81
CA ARG A 216 -16.33 -15.03 6.39
C ARG A 216 -15.44 -14.02 5.67
N THR A 217 -14.19 -14.41 5.38
CA THR A 217 -13.22 -13.57 4.65
C THR A 217 -13.74 -13.18 3.27
N ARG A 218 -14.38 -14.10 2.55
CA ARG A 218 -14.99 -13.82 1.25
C ARG A 218 -16.21 -12.92 1.37
N ALA A 219 -17.06 -13.14 2.38
CA ALA A 219 -18.23 -12.30 2.64
C ALA A 219 -17.83 -10.85 2.99
N GLU A 220 -16.74 -10.69 3.73
CA GLU A 220 -16.16 -9.39 4.10
C GLU A 220 -15.17 -8.84 3.05
N LYS A 221 -15.02 -9.55 1.92
CA LYS A 221 -14.12 -9.20 0.80
C LYS A 221 -12.69 -8.87 1.23
N GLY A 222 -12.12 -9.69 2.12
CA GLY A 222 -10.77 -9.50 2.64
C GLY A 222 -10.57 -8.17 3.37
N GLY A 223 -11.63 -7.54 3.88
CA GLY A 223 -11.57 -6.23 4.54
C GLY A 223 -11.40 -5.04 3.60
N LEU A 224 -11.42 -5.26 2.28
CA LEU A 224 -11.24 -4.23 1.25
C LEU A 224 -12.36 -3.17 1.13
N PRO A 225 -13.64 -3.44 1.50
CA PRO A 225 -14.67 -2.42 1.40
C PRO A 225 -14.30 -1.14 2.16
N GLY A 226 -14.37 0.00 1.47
CA GLY A 226 -13.99 1.31 2.01
C GLY A 226 -12.50 1.65 1.94
N CYS A 227 -11.65 0.79 1.39
CA CYS A 227 -10.23 1.13 1.21
C CYS A 227 -10.02 2.20 0.12
N ALA A 228 -8.92 2.93 0.24
CA ALA A 228 -8.28 3.64 -0.85
C ALA A 228 -7.34 2.69 -1.61
N MET A 229 -7.33 2.78 -2.93
CA MET A 229 -6.37 2.08 -3.81
C MET A 229 -5.33 3.06 -4.33
N VAL A 230 -4.07 2.66 -4.29
CA VAL A 230 -2.92 3.52 -4.62
C VAL A 230 -2.05 2.78 -5.64
N SER A 231 -1.58 3.47 -6.68
CA SER A 231 -0.71 2.89 -7.71
C SER A 231 0.47 3.83 -8.03
N ASP A 232 1.69 3.30 -8.07
CA ASP A 232 2.91 4.04 -8.45
C ASP A 232 2.90 4.60 -9.90
N ALA A 233 2.06 4.01 -10.75
CA ALA A 233 1.86 4.36 -12.15
C ALA A 233 0.39 4.36 -12.55
N PHE A 234 0.10 4.92 -13.73
CA PHE A 234 -1.25 4.95 -14.27
C PHE A 234 -1.72 3.55 -14.67
N PHE A 235 -3.03 3.30 -14.57
CA PHE A 235 -3.68 2.14 -15.15
C PHE A 235 -3.82 2.33 -16.67
N PRO A 236 -3.21 1.46 -17.51
CA PRO A 236 -3.34 1.59 -18.97
C PRO A 236 -4.77 1.37 -19.46
N PHE A 237 -5.54 0.54 -18.75
CA PHE A 237 -6.92 0.21 -19.03
C PHE A 237 -7.72 0.15 -17.72
N ARG A 238 -9.06 0.12 -17.83
CA ARG A 238 -9.96 0.09 -16.67
C ARG A 238 -9.86 -1.18 -15.83
N ASP A 239 -9.39 -2.29 -16.39
CA ASP A 239 -9.29 -3.60 -15.73
C ASP A 239 -8.48 -3.54 -14.42
N GLY A 240 -7.38 -2.78 -14.39
CA GLY A 240 -6.60 -2.57 -13.17
C GLY A 240 -7.39 -1.90 -12.04
N ALA A 241 -8.15 -0.85 -12.36
CA ALA A 241 -9.04 -0.20 -11.39
C ALA A 241 -10.22 -1.09 -10.99
N GLU A 242 -10.74 -1.89 -11.94
CA GLU A 242 -11.85 -2.81 -11.70
C GLU A 242 -11.52 -3.88 -10.65
N VAL A 243 -10.24 -4.28 -10.53
CA VAL A 243 -9.82 -5.22 -9.47
C VAL A 243 -10.24 -4.71 -8.10
N GLY A 244 -9.89 -3.47 -7.76
CA GLY A 244 -10.26 -2.88 -6.47
C GLY A 244 -11.74 -2.51 -6.39
N ILE A 245 -12.31 -1.95 -7.47
CA ILE A 245 -13.72 -1.51 -7.50
C ILE A 245 -14.67 -2.68 -7.22
N ARG A 246 -14.41 -3.87 -7.78
CA ARG A 246 -15.20 -5.07 -7.53
C ARG A 246 -15.17 -5.49 -6.05
N GLU A 247 -14.11 -5.12 -5.32
CA GLU A 247 -13.96 -5.38 -3.90
C GLU A 247 -14.56 -4.30 -2.99
N GLY A 248 -15.08 -3.22 -3.55
CA GLY A 248 -15.77 -2.17 -2.81
C GLY A 248 -14.84 -1.09 -2.25
N ILE A 249 -13.67 -0.87 -2.85
CA ILE A 249 -12.89 0.34 -2.58
C ILE A 249 -13.71 1.59 -2.88
N THR A 250 -13.39 2.69 -2.23
CA THR A 250 -14.16 3.93 -2.39
C THR A 250 -13.36 5.05 -3.04
N SER A 251 -12.04 4.97 -3.09
CA SER A 251 -11.19 5.97 -3.74
C SER A 251 -9.94 5.38 -4.40
N ILE A 252 -9.43 6.06 -5.43
CA ILE A 252 -8.22 5.69 -6.17
C ILE A 252 -7.30 6.90 -6.33
N VAL A 253 -5.99 6.69 -6.16
CA VAL A 253 -4.96 7.63 -6.60
C VAL A 253 -3.96 6.95 -7.53
N GLN A 254 -3.62 7.65 -8.62
CA GLN A 254 -2.58 7.27 -9.57
C GLN A 254 -1.93 8.53 -10.16
N PRO A 255 -0.85 8.44 -10.95
CA PRO A 255 -0.23 9.61 -11.57
C PRO A 255 -1.06 10.29 -12.67
N GLY A 256 -1.88 9.52 -13.40
CA GLY A 256 -2.49 9.95 -14.65
C GLY A 256 -1.51 9.96 -15.82
N GLY A 257 -1.99 10.29 -17.01
CA GLY A 257 -1.22 10.34 -18.25
C GLY A 257 -1.36 9.09 -19.15
N ALA A 258 -2.37 8.26 -18.94
CA ALA A 258 -2.69 7.14 -19.83
C ALA A 258 -3.45 7.65 -21.06
N ILE A 259 -3.21 7.03 -22.23
CA ILE A 259 -4.01 7.29 -23.44
C ILE A 259 -5.51 7.03 -23.19
N ARG A 260 -5.80 6.06 -22.30
CA ARG A 260 -7.15 5.63 -21.93
C ARG A 260 -7.57 6.02 -20.52
N ASP A 261 -7.01 7.10 -19.96
CA ASP A 261 -7.47 7.61 -18.65
C ASP A 261 -8.99 7.87 -18.64
N TRP A 262 -9.57 8.28 -19.78
CA TRP A 262 -11.01 8.47 -19.94
C TRP A 262 -11.82 7.22 -19.57
N ASP A 263 -11.30 6.03 -19.88
CA ASP A 263 -11.99 4.76 -19.64
C ASP A 263 -11.95 4.36 -18.16
N VAL A 264 -10.83 4.66 -17.49
CA VAL A 264 -10.63 4.46 -16.06
C VAL A 264 -11.49 5.46 -15.26
N ILE A 265 -11.52 6.73 -15.67
CA ILE A 265 -12.37 7.79 -15.08
C ILE A 265 -13.84 7.41 -15.20
N ASP A 266 -14.29 6.96 -16.38
CA ASP A 266 -15.67 6.50 -16.58
C ASP A 266 -15.98 5.27 -15.72
N CYS A 267 -15.03 4.36 -15.55
CA CYS A 267 -15.18 3.20 -14.66
C CYS A 267 -15.42 3.64 -13.21
N CYS A 268 -14.58 4.54 -12.69
CA CYS A 268 -14.73 5.10 -11.35
C CYS A 268 -16.06 5.83 -11.19
N ASN A 269 -16.44 6.65 -12.18
CA ASN A 269 -17.71 7.36 -12.20
C ASN A 269 -18.92 6.42 -12.16
N ALA A 270 -18.89 5.33 -12.93
CA ALA A 270 -19.96 4.33 -12.97
C ALA A 270 -20.11 3.60 -11.63
N ALA A 271 -19.00 3.36 -10.93
CA ALA A 271 -18.99 2.75 -9.60
C ALA A 271 -19.15 3.75 -8.45
N ASN A 272 -19.33 5.05 -8.74
CA ASN A 272 -19.31 6.13 -7.77
C ASN A 272 -18.07 6.07 -6.85
N VAL A 273 -16.88 5.86 -7.41
CA VAL A 273 -15.57 5.82 -6.73
C VAL A 273 -14.84 7.13 -6.99
N ALA A 274 -14.24 7.73 -5.96
CA ALA A 274 -13.45 8.94 -6.14
C ALA A 274 -12.11 8.63 -6.80
N MET A 275 -11.60 9.56 -7.60
CA MET A 275 -10.31 9.40 -8.26
C MET A 275 -9.56 10.72 -8.30
N VAL A 276 -8.29 10.67 -7.92
CA VAL A 276 -7.39 11.83 -8.01
C VAL A 276 -6.06 11.44 -8.64
N PHE A 277 -5.41 12.42 -9.25
CA PHE A 277 -4.12 12.28 -9.88
C PHE A 277 -3.01 12.96 -9.06
N THR A 278 -1.85 12.33 -9.01
CA THR A 278 -0.63 12.92 -8.41
C THR A 278 0.17 13.74 -9.40
N GLY A 279 0.02 13.47 -10.71
CA GLY A 279 0.85 14.06 -11.76
C GLY A 279 2.32 13.59 -11.74
N GLN A 280 2.66 12.59 -10.91
CA GLN A 280 4.02 12.14 -10.68
C GLN A 280 4.07 10.61 -10.52
N ARG A 281 4.89 9.92 -11.31
CA ARG A 281 5.12 8.47 -11.13
C ARG A 281 6.18 8.21 -10.06
N SER A 282 6.02 7.17 -9.25
CA SER A 282 6.93 6.84 -8.14
C SER A 282 7.65 5.50 -8.35
N PHE A 283 8.29 5.31 -9.51
CA PHE A 283 8.98 4.06 -9.78
C PHE A 283 10.21 3.84 -8.90
N ARG A 284 10.39 2.61 -8.43
CA ARG A 284 11.52 2.19 -7.60
C ARG A 284 12.03 0.81 -8.03
N HIS A 285 13.35 0.71 -8.26
CA HIS A 285 14.05 -0.51 -8.68
C HIS A 285 15.17 -0.90 -7.72
#